data_AF-A0AAW9PXD8-F1
#
_entry.id   AF-A0AAW9PXD8-F1
#
_cell.length_a   1.000
_cell.length_b   1.000
_cell.length_c   1.000
_cell.angle_alpha   90.00
_cell.angle_beta   90.00
_cell.angle_gamma   90.00
#
_symmetry.space_group_name_H-M   'P 1'
#
loop_
_entity.id
_entity.type
_entity.pdbx_description
1 polymer ?
#
loop_
_entity_poly.entity_id
_entity_poly.type
_entity_poly.pdbx_seq_one_letter_code
_entity_poly.pdbx_strand_id
1 'polypeptide(L)' 'MGTKSSKEKDKEIDIDKLTAADVAELAARLEADDYPSAFESLQDWHILRALAFKGSNLIEPYYHLLDMEAFDEC' A
#
# COMPACT_ATOMS: atom_id res chain seq x y z
N MET A 1 23.27 -0.05 -32.30
CA MET A 1 23.57 0.47 -30.95
C MET A 1 22.32 0.44 -30.11
N GLY A 2 22.47 0.05 -28.84
CA GLY A 2 21.41 -0.46 -27.96
C GLY A 2 20.26 0.49 -27.66
N THR A 3 19.10 -0.16 -27.46
CA THR A 3 17.81 0.37 -27.04
C THR A 3 17.91 1.18 -25.75
N LYS A 4 17.61 2.48 -25.80
CA LYS A 4 17.19 3.24 -24.62
C LYS A 4 15.69 3.01 -24.41
N SER A 5 15.35 1.93 -23.73
CA SER A 5 14.08 1.85 -23.01
C SER A 5 14.31 2.62 -21.71
N SER A 6 14.02 3.92 -21.73
CA SER A 6 13.81 4.68 -20.50
C SER A 6 12.48 4.19 -19.93
N LYS A 7 12.54 3.09 -19.18
CA LYS A 7 11.42 2.64 -18.37
C LYS A 7 11.41 3.56 -17.15
N GLU A 8 10.45 4.48 -17.16
CA GLU A 8 9.99 5.20 -15.98
C GLU A 8 9.93 4.17 -14.85
N LYS A 9 10.78 4.35 -13.84
CA LYS A 9 10.84 3.45 -12.70
C LYS A 9 9.65 3.78 -11.82
N ASP A 10 8.49 3.27 -12.21
CA ASP A 10 7.44 2.94 -11.25
C ASP A 10 8.15 2.18 -10.13
N LYS A 11 8.07 2.69 -8.89
CA LYS A 11 8.55 1.97 -7.70
C LYS A 11 7.82 0.62 -7.70
N GLU A 12 8.46 -0.40 -8.26
CA GLU A 12 8.05 -1.79 -8.16
C GLU A 12 8.35 -2.21 -6.72
N ILE A 13 7.52 -1.74 -5.79
CA ILE A 13 7.54 -2.24 -4.42
C ILE A 13 7.05 -3.66 -4.52
N ASP A 14 7.95 -4.58 -4.18
CA ASP A 14 7.67 -6.01 -4.17
C ASP A 14 6.73 -6.29 -3.00
N ILE A 15 5.43 -6.27 -3.30
CA ILE A 15 4.34 -6.48 -2.34
C ILE A 15 4.48 -7.84 -1.62
N ASP A 16 5.19 -8.81 -2.23
CA ASP A 16 5.44 -10.14 -1.67
C ASP A 16 6.52 -10.13 -0.56
N LYS A 17 7.40 -9.12 -0.56
CA LYS A 17 8.48 -8.97 0.42
C LYS A 17 8.12 -8.08 1.60
N LEU A 18 6.95 -7.44 1.58
CA LEU A 18 6.50 -6.56 2.67
C LEU A 18 6.24 -7.39 3.93
N THR A 19 6.84 -6.96 5.04
CA THR A 19 6.62 -7.54 6.36
C THR A 19 5.49 -6.83 7.09
N ALA A 20 5.02 -7.41 8.19
CA ALA A 20 4.05 -6.76 9.07
C ALA A 20 4.47 -5.34 9.50
N ALA A 21 5.78 -5.13 9.71
CA ALA A 21 6.33 -3.82 10.09
C ALA A 21 6.23 -2.81 8.94
N ASP A 22 6.56 -3.23 7.71
CA ASP A 22 6.44 -2.35 6.53
C ASP A 22 4.99 -1.96 6.28
N VAL A 23 4.06 -2.90 6.44
CA VAL A 23 2.62 -2.64 6.29
C VAL A 23 2.11 -1.70 7.38
N ALA A 24 2.58 -1.88 8.62
CA ALA A 24 2.24 -0.98 9.73
C ALA A 24 2.76 0.44 9.50
N GLU A 25 3.97 0.59 8.96
CA GLU A 25 4.52 1.92 8.61
C GLU A 25 3.71 2.58 7.49
N LEU A 26 3.35 1.83 6.45
CA LEU A 26 2.48 2.32 5.37
C LEU A 26 1.11 2.78 5.89
N ALA A 27 0.47 1.96 6.73
CA ALA A 27 -0.81 2.29 7.34
C ALA A 27 -0.71 3.53 8.24
N ALA A 28 0.32 3.60 9.09
CA ALA A 28 0.54 4.76 9.96
C ALA A 28 0.74 6.06 9.15
N ARG A 29 1.40 6.00 8.00
CA ARG A 29 1.55 7.15 7.10
C ARG A 29 0.21 7.56 6.50
N LEU A 30 -0.60 6.61 6.04
CA LEU A 30 -1.96 6.84 5.54
C LEU A 30 -2.87 7.46 6.61
N GLU A 31 -2.78 6.98 7.85
CA GLU A 31 -3.52 7.52 8.99
C GLU A 31 -3.06 8.93 9.38
N ALA A 32 -1.76 9.19 9.30
CA ALA A 32 -1.23 10.53 9.57
C ALA A 32 -1.66 11.55 8.50
N ASP A 33 -2.03 11.09 7.30
CA ASP A 33 -2.33 11.91 6.11
C ASP A 33 -1.22 12.94 5.78
N ASP A 34 0.00 12.70 6.29
CA ASP A 34 1.13 13.64 6.20
C ASP A 34 1.92 13.40 4.91
N TYR A 35 1.24 13.56 3.78
CA TYR A 35 1.84 13.38 2.47
C TYR A 35 2.14 14.71 1.79
N PRO A 36 3.26 14.82 1.05
CA PRO A 36 3.56 16.02 0.26
C PRO A 36 2.55 16.26 -0.87
N SER A 37 1.87 15.19 -1.32
CA SER A 37 0.91 15.21 -2.41
C SER A 37 -0.07 14.05 -2.30
N ALA A 38 -1.31 14.26 -2.75
CA ALA A 38 -2.34 13.22 -2.82
C ALA A 38 -1.95 12.02 -3.68
N PHE A 39 -1.01 12.18 -4.63
CA PHE A 39 -0.50 11.05 -5.41
C PHE A 39 0.35 10.10 -4.56
N GLU A 40 1.08 10.61 -3.57
CA GLU A 40 1.92 9.76 -2.70
C GLU A 40 1.05 8.99 -1.71
N SER A 41 -0.01 9.61 -1.16
CA SER A 41 -0.98 8.88 -0.33
C SER A 41 -1.71 7.81 -1.13
N LEU A 42 -2.10 8.11 -2.38
CA LEU A 42 -2.70 7.12 -3.28
C LEU A 42 -1.76 5.95 -3.57
N GLN A 43 -0.45 6.19 -3.71
CA GLN A 43 0.51 5.13 -3.98
C GLN A 43 0.61 4.14 -2.80
N ASP A 44 0.70 4.65 -1.58
CA ASP A 44 0.72 3.81 -0.38
C ASP A 44 -0.61 3.06 -0.18
N TRP A 45 -1.73 3.75 -0.44
CA TRP A 45 -3.06 3.13 -0.42
C TRP A 45 -3.18 2.00 -1.45
N HIS A 46 -2.64 2.17 -2.66
CA HIS A 46 -2.61 1.14 -3.68
C HIS A 46 -1.78 -0.08 -3.25
N ILE A 47 -0.68 0.11 -2.53
CA ILE A 47 0.14 -0.99 -1.99
C ILE A 47 -0.65 -1.77 -0.93
N LEU A 48 -1.27 -1.06 0.02
CA LEU A 48 -2.11 -1.67 1.06
C LEU A 48 -3.28 -2.45 0.44
N ARG A 49 -3.91 -1.88 -0.60
CA ARG A 49 -4.99 -2.53 -1.36
C ARG A 49 -4.51 -3.74 -2.17
N ALA A 50 -3.29 -3.72 -2.70
CA ALA A 50 -2.71 -4.88 -3.38
C ALA A 50 -2.48 -6.04 -2.40
N LEU A 51 -2.02 -5.76 -1.18
CA LEU A 51 -1.89 -6.76 -0.12
C LEU A 51 -3.25 -7.36 0.27
N ALA A 52 -4.29 -6.52 0.38
CA ALA A 52 -5.66 -6.93 0.61
C ALA A 52 -6.14 -7.91 -0.46
N PHE A 53 -5.91 -7.57 -1.73
CA PHE A 53 -6.33 -8.38 -2.87
C PHE A 53 -5.61 -9.74 -2.92
N LYS A 54 -4.42 -9.83 -2.36
CA LYS A 54 -3.66 -11.08 -2.22
C LYS A 54 -4.10 -11.94 -1.04
N GLY A 55 -4.99 -11.44 -0.17
CA GLY A 55 -5.43 -12.16 1.02
C GLY A 55 -4.37 -12.25 2.12
N SER A 56 -3.49 -11.25 2.22
CA SER A 56 -2.51 -11.21 3.31
C SER A 56 -3.20 -10.86 4.62
N ASN A 57 -3.04 -11.68 5.67
CA ASN A 57 -3.57 -11.36 7.01
C ASN A 57 -2.97 -10.05 7.57
N LEU A 58 -1.77 -9.65 7.10
CA LEU A 58 -1.09 -8.42 7.49
C LEU A 58 -1.93 -7.14 7.36
N ILE A 59 -2.96 -7.15 6.49
CA ILE A 59 -3.80 -6.00 6.20
C ILE A 59 -5.12 -6.01 6.97
N GLU A 60 -5.51 -7.13 7.59
CA GLU A 60 -6.76 -7.23 8.36
C GLU A 60 -7.01 -6.04 9.31
N PRO A 61 -6.04 -5.58 10.13
CA PRO A 61 -6.29 -4.44 11.02
C PRO A 61 -6.45 -3.10 10.28
N TYR A 62 -6.04 -3.01 9.02
CA TYR A 62 -6.01 -1.77 8.23
C TYR A 62 -7.09 -1.71 7.14
N TYR A 63 -8.05 -2.65 7.11
CA TYR A 63 -9.14 -2.62 6.13
C TYR A 63 -9.96 -1.34 6.17
N HIS A 64 -10.13 -0.75 7.36
CA HIS A 64 -10.82 0.53 7.56
C HIS A 64 -10.20 1.68 6.73
N LEU A 65 -8.90 1.65 6.45
CA LEU A 65 -8.21 2.63 5.59
C LEU A 65 -8.51 2.44 4.10
N LEU A 66 -8.96 1.25 3.71
CA LEU A 66 -9.28 0.91 2.33
C LEU A 66 -10.75 1.16 1.96
N ASP A 67 -11.54 1.71 2.89
CA ASP A 67 -13.01 1.76 2.80
C ASP A 67 -13.61 0.34 2.60
N MET A 68 -12.83 -0.69 2.96
CA MET A 68 -13.35 -2.03 3.12
C MET A 68 -13.82 -2.06 4.57
N GLU A 69 -15.13 -2.17 4.81
CA GLU A 69 -15.62 -2.47 6.15
C GLU A 69 -14.87 -3.74 6.61
N ALA A 70 -13.90 -3.56 7.52
CA ALA A 70 -13.55 -4.64 8.43
C ALA A 70 -14.88 -4.99 9.05
N PHE A 71 -15.35 -6.22 8.83
CA PHE A 71 -16.62 -6.68 9.33
C PHE A 71 -16.53 -6.67 10.87
N ASP A 72 -16.76 -5.50 11.47
CA ASP A 72 -16.82 -5.29 12.91
C ASP A 72 -18.26 -5.64 13.27
N GLU A 73 -18.47 -6.95 13.44
CA GLU A 73 -19.68 -7.51 14.00
C GLU A 73 -19.86 -6.96 15.43
N CYS A 74 -20.70 -5.93 15.59
CA CYS A 74 -21.30 -5.56 16.87
C CYS A 74 -22.66 -6.25 17.07
#